data_AF-A0A938FBD8-F1
#
_entry.id   AF-A0A938FBD8-F1
#
_cell.length_a   1.000
_cell.length_b   1.000
_cell.length_c   1.000
_cell.angle_alpha   90.00
_cell.angle_beta   90.00
_cell.angle_gamma   90.00
#
_symmetry.space_group_name_H-M   'P 1'
#
loop_
_entity.id
_entity.type
_entity.pdbx_description
1 polymer ?
#
loop_
_entity_poly.entity_id
_entity_poly.type
_entity_poly.pdbx_seq_one_letter_code
_entity_poly.pdbx_strand_id
1 'polypeptide(L)'
;MGIALAILSGFFFWTGFAPLEFALGPYIGGALLYRSMIDRQLRDRFIVSILAGLTFFIPLLHWSGSYVGWLPWLSLALLQTALFSTIALFTWSRKLSSVFLFAILFTVIEIARMKWPFGGFGWGRVGHTQVEYLSGLYSIVGVAGITFVVVFLSALFSSFRIRIVAVLPIPFLLSLFLPLTPSTGLINVVAVQGGVDELGFDYNKRALSVLKRHADATSKVATDADLIVWPENASDIDPLKTPEAAEIIETTI
;
A
#
# COMPACT_ATOMS: atom_id res chain seq x y z
N MET A 1 23.82 10.14 -17.21
CA MET A 1 22.46 9.81 -17.71
C MET A 1 21.64 8.95 -16.74
N GLY A 2 22.23 8.12 -15.87
CA GLY A 2 21.46 7.23 -14.96
C GLY A 2 20.79 7.92 -13.76
N ILE A 3 21.35 9.02 -13.22
CA ILE A 3 20.85 9.67 -11.99
C ILE A 3 19.45 10.26 -12.17
N ALA A 4 19.22 11.02 -13.25
CA ALA A 4 17.91 11.62 -13.52
C ALA A 4 16.82 10.55 -13.71
N LEU A 5 17.13 9.47 -14.43
CA LEU A 5 16.19 8.35 -14.61
C LEU A 5 15.92 7.61 -13.30
N ALA A 6 16.92 7.50 -12.40
CA ALA A 6 16.75 6.90 -11.08
C ALA A 6 15.82 7.74 -10.18
N ILE A 7 16.01 9.07 -10.18
CA ILE A 7 15.13 10.00 -9.44
C ILE A 7 13.71 9.96 -10.01
N LEU A 8 13.57 10.02 -11.33
CA LEU A 8 12.26 9.93 -11.98
C LEU A 8 11.58 8.60 -11.70
N SER A 9 12.34 7.50 -11.65
CA SER A 9 11.81 6.18 -11.33
C SER A 9 11.09 6.17 -9.98
N GLY A 10 11.74 6.64 -8.91
CA GLY A 10 11.13 6.69 -7.58
C GLY A 10 9.98 7.68 -7.49
N PHE A 11 10.11 8.85 -8.13
CA PHE A 11 9.02 9.81 -8.24
C PHE A 11 7.76 9.19 -8.86
N PHE A 12 7.90 8.49 -9.99
CA PHE A 12 6.77 7.84 -10.66
C PHE A 12 6.20 6.64 -9.88
N PHE A 13 7.02 5.93 -9.08
CA PHE A 13 6.45 4.97 -8.13
C PHE A 13 5.58 5.66 -7.09
N TRP A 14 6.05 6.78 -6.52
CA TRP A 14 5.30 7.55 -5.52
C TRP A 14 3.97 8.07 -6.07
N THR A 15 3.93 8.53 -7.33
CA THR A 15 2.70 9.06 -7.92
C THR A 15 1.57 8.04 -8.02
N GLY A 16 1.85 6.73 -7.96
CA GLY A 16 0.82 5.69 -7.92
C GLY A 16 0.06 5.58 -6.60
N PHE A 17 0.50 6.29 -5.56
CA PHE A 17 -0.11 6.29 -4.23
C PHE A 17 -0.78 7.63 -3.93
N ALA A 18 -1.60 7.67 -2.88
CA ALA A 18 -2.19 8.90 -2.38
C ALA A 18 -1.10 9.96 -2.10
N PRO A 19 -1.36 11.24 -2.43
CA PRO A 19 -2.63 11.79 -2.90
C PRO A 19 -2.82 11.77 -4.43
N LEU A 20 -1.84 11.30 -5.20
CA LEU A 20 -1.85 11.45 -6.67
C LEU A 20 -2.59 10.31 -7.38
N GLU A 21 -2.48 9.08 -6.88
CA GLU A 21 -3.20 7.90 -7.37
C GLU A 21 -3.09 7.69 -8.90
N PHE A 22 -1.97 8.12 -9.47
CA PHE A 22 -1.69 8.03 -10.89
C PHE A 22 -1.34 6.58 -11.26
N ALA A 23 -2.33 5.83 -11.72
CA ALA A 23 -2.23 4.38 -11.97
C ALA A 23 -1.10 3.96 -12.92
N LEU A 24 -0.73 4.81 -13.90
CA LEU A 24 0.39 4.53 -14.82
C LEU A 24 1.77 4.83 -14.21
N GLY A 25 1.83 5.57 -13.11
CA GLY A 25 3.06 5.95 -12.42
C GLY A 25 3.97 4.75 -12.14
N PRO A 26 3.50 3.71 -11.42
CA PRO A 26 4.30 2.53 -11.11
C PRO A 26 4.82 1.77 -12.35
N TYR A 27 4.09 1.81 -13.47
CA TYR A 27 4.56 1.23 -14.73
C TYR A 27 5.75 2.00 -15.29
N ILE A 28 5.64 3.33 -15.32
CA ILE A 28 6.72 4.23 -15.76
C ILE A 28 7.91 4.10 -14.81
N GLY A 29 7.66 4.14 -13.49
CA GLY A 29 8.66 4.02 -12.44
C GLY A 29 9.47 2.72 -12.57
N GLY A 30 8.79 1.59 -12.73
CA GLY A 30 9.44 0.29 -12.93
C GLY A 30 10.22 0.20 -14.25
N ALA A 31 9.72 0.79 -15.34
CA ALA A 31 10.38 0.77 -16.62
C ALA A 31 11.68 1.58 -16.58
N LEU A 32 11.64 2.76 -15.95
CA LEU A 32 12.81 3.61 -15.73
C LEU A 32 13.84 2.94 -14.83
N LEU A 33 13.38 2.26 -13.76
CA LEU A 33 14.25 1.51 -12.85
C LEU A 33 15.02 0.43 -13.60
N TYR A 34 14.27 -0.45 -14.28
CA TYR A 34 14.84 -1.57 -15.01
C TYR A 34 15.81 -1.09 -16.08
N ARG A 35 15.39 -0.11 -16.91
CA ARG A 35 16.23 0.48 -17.95
C ARG A 35 17.55 1.03 -17.43
N SER A 36 17.51 1.65 -16.26
CA SER A 36 18.69 2.31 -15.67
C SER A 36 19.69 1.31 -15.11
N MET A 37 19.29 0.05 -14.89
CA MET A 37 20.15 -1.01 -14.35
C MET A 37 20.64 -2.04 -15.38
N ILE A 38 20.09 -2.07 -16.59
CA ILE A 38 20.51 -2.98 -17.67
C ILE A 38 21.99 -2.77 -18.00
N ASP A 39 22.74 -3.87 -18.07
CA ASP A 39 24.17 -3.90 -18.43
C ASP A 39 25.05 -2.96 -17.59
N ARG A 40 24.67 -2.72 -16.33
CA ARG A 40 25.39 -1.87 -15.37
C ARG A 40 26.19 -2.66 -14.34
N GLN A 41 27.30 -2.08 -13.90
CA GLN A 41 28.11 -2.60 -12.81
C GLN A 41 27.36 -2.56 -11.47
N LEU A 42 27.80 -3.34 -10.49
CA LEU A 42 27.16 -3.46 -9.17
C LEU A 42 26.99 -2.09 -8.48
N ARG A 43 28.05 -1.28 -8.48
CA ARG A 43 28.05 0.07 -7.87
C ARG A 43 26.97 0.97 -8.49
N ASP A 44 26.85 0.98 -9.81
CA ASP A 44 25.86 1.80 -10.51
C ASP A 44 24.43 1.34 -10.22
N ARG A 45 24.21 0.01 -10.17
CA ARG A 45 22.91 -0.56 -9.81
C ARG A 45 22.49 -0.13 -8.40
N PHE A 46 23.43 -0.14 -7.45
CA PHE A 46 23.16 0.34 -6.10
C PHE A 46 22.80 1.84 -6.10
N ILE A 47 23.60 2.69 -6.75
CA ILE A 47 23.31 4.13 -6.85
C ILE A 47 21.90 4.37 -7.43
N VAL A 48 21.55 3.70 -8.52
CA VAL A 48 20.23 3.81 -9.15
C VAL A 48 19.12 3.36 -8.19
N SER A 49 19.25 2.19 -7.57
CA SER A 49 18.23 1.66 -6.66
C SER A 49 18.04 2.53 -5.41
N ILE A 50 19.14 3.09 -4.87
CA ILE A 50 19.11 3.96 -3.69
C ILE A 50 18.40 5.26 -4.05
N LEU A 51 18.76 5.91 -5.15
CA LEU A 51 18.11 7.16 -5.57
C LEU A 51 16.62 6.96 -5.87
N ALA A 52 16.26 5.86 -6.54
CA ALA A 52 14.87 5.50 -6.77
C ALA A 52 14.13 5.20 -5.45
N GLY A 53 14.74 4.46 -4.53
CA GLY A 53 14.15 4.17 -3.22
C GLY A 53 13.94 5.42 -2.38
N LEU A 54 14.93 6.34 -2.32
CA LEU A 54 14.80 7.60 -1.58
C LEU A 54 13.68 8.47 -2.13
N THR A 55 13.63 8.64 -3.45
CA THR A 55 12.61 9.47 -4.11
C THR A 55 11.22 8.84 -4.11
N PHE A 56 11.13 7.54 -3.83
CA PHE A 56 9.88 6.84 -3.60
C PHE A 56 9.44 6.90 -2.13
N PHE A 57 10.26 6.39 -1.21
CA PHE A 57 9.87 6.16 0.19
C PHE A 57 9.84 7.43 1.05
N ILE A 58 10.69 8.42 0.78
CA ILE A 58 10.66 9.68 1.55
C ILE A 58 9.28 10.34 1.43
N PRO A 59 8.78 10.70 0.23
CA PRO A 59 7.48 11.36 0.11
C PRO A 59 6.33 10.42 0.48
N LEU A 60 6.41 9.11 0.14
CA LEU A 60 5.38 8.14 0.48
C LEU A 60 5.16 8.01 1.99
N LEU A 61 6.23 8.04 2.78
CA LEU A 61 6.16 7.77 4.23
C LEU A 61 6.10 9.05 5.07
N HIS A 62 6.00 10.22 4.44
CA HIS A 62 5.96 11.52 5.12
C HIS A 62 4.89 11.59 6.21
N TRP A 63 3.73 10.95 5.99
CA TRP A 63 2.64 10.91 6.97
C TRP A 63 3.06 10.37 8.34
N SER A 64 4.03 9.44 8.38
CA SER A 64 4.53 8.89 9.65
C SER A 64 5.20 9.95 10.52
N GLY A 65 5.80 10.96 9.88
CA GLY A 65 6.45 12.08 10.56
C GLY A 65 5.50 12.93 11.38
N SER A 66 4.22 12.98 10.99
CA SER A 66 3.17 13.67 11.75
C SER A 66 2.86 13.01 13.09
N TYR A 67 3.14 11.71 13.24
CA TYR A 67 2.82 10.95 14.45
C TYR A 67 4.05 10.72 15.35
N VAL A 68 5.20 10.39 14.74
CA VAL A 68 6.41 9.99 15.49
C VAL A 68 7.59 10.94 15.29
N GLY A 69 7.42 12.02 14.53
CA GLY A 69 8.45 13.00 14.24
C GLY A 69 9.34 12.64 13.05
N TRP A 70 10.16 13.60 12.64
CA TRP A 70 10.93 13.51 11.39
C TRP A 70 12.05 12.46 11.42
N LEU A 71 12.67 12.23 12.59
CA LEU A 71 13.80 11.30 12.72
C LEU A 71 13.39 9.83 12.51
N PRO A 72 12.31 9.32 13.14
CA PRO A 72 11.79 7.99 12.83
C PRO A 72 11.29 7.85 11.39
N TRP A 73 10.62 8.88 10.84
CA TRP A 73 10.18 8.88 9.43
C TRP A 73 11.36 8.68 8.46
N LEU A 74 12.42 9.49 8.59
CA LEU A 74 13.58 9.37 7.72
C LEU A 74 14.30 8.04 7.93
N SER A 75 14.45 7.59 9.18
CA SER A 75 15.07 6.29 9.49
C SER A 75 14.30 5.14 8.84
N LEU A 76 12.97 5.20 8.88
CA LEU A 76 12.11 4.23 8.22
C LEU A 76 12.25 4.28 6.70
N ALA A 77 12.21 5.46 6.09
CA ALA A 77 12.39 5.62 4.65
C ALA A 77 13.76 5.11 4.16
N LEU A 78 14.82 5.35 4.94
CA LEU A 78 16.16 4.83 4.68
C LEU A 78 16.22 3.30 4.80
N LEU A 79 15.58 2.72 5.82
CA LEU A 79 15.48 1.26 5.96
C LEU A 79 14.74 0.63 4.78
N GLN A 80 13.58 1.19 4.39
CA GLN A 80 12.81 0.70 3.24
C GLN A 80 13.61 0.82 1.93
N THR A 81 14.35 1.92 1.76
CA THR A 81 15.28 2.11 0.63
C THR A 81 16.38 1.05 0.64
N ALA A 82 17.01 0.78 1.77
CA ALA A 82 18.08 -0.21 1.87
C ALA A 82 17.60 -1.62 1.49
N LEU A 83 16.42 -2.02 1.98
CA LEU A 83 15.80 -3.31 1.62
C LEU A 83 15.45 -3.37 0.13
N PHE A 84 14.86 -2.30 -0.41
CA PHE A 84 14.55 -2.17 -1.83
C PHE A 84 15.81 -2.27 -2.71
N SER A 85 16.91 -1.66 -2.28
CA SER A 85 18.19 -1.65 -2.99
C SER A 85 18.86 -3.03 -3.11
N THR A 86 18.39 -4.06 -2.41
CA THR A 86 18.86 -5.44 -2.62
C THR A 86 18.60 -5.95 -4.04
N ILE A 87 17.66 -5.35 -4.77
CA ILE A 87 17.46 -5.61 -6.21
C ILE A 87 18.74 -5.36 -7.02
N ALA A 88 19.63 -4.48 -6.55
CA ALA A 88 20.88 -4.17 -7.22
C ALA A 88 21.89 -5.33 -7.21
N LEU A 89 21.71 -6.35 -6.37
CA LEU A 89 22.61 -7.50 -6.29
C LEU A 89 22.60 -8.33 -7.59
N PHE A 90 21.47 -8.36 -8.30
CA PHE A 90 21.26 -9.18 -9.50
C PHE A 90 21.50 -8.41 -10.79
N THR A 91 22.08 -9.08 -11.78
CA THR A 91 22.42 -8.46 -13.08
C THR A 91 21.22 -8.51 -14.02
N TRP A 92 21.09 -7.45 -14.82
CA TRP A 92 19.93 -7.26 -15.67
C TRP A 92 20.34 -7.11 -17.13
N SER A 93 19.56 -7.72 -18.01
CA SER A 93 19.75 -7.69 -19.46
C SER A 93 18.41 -7.53 -20.18
N ARG A 94 18.43 -7.36 -21.51
CA ARG A 94 17.19 -7.29 -22.32
C ARG A 94 16.54 -8.65 -22.59
N LYS A 95 17.09 -9.75 -22.05
CA LYS A 95 16.52 -11.09 -22.24
C LYS A 95 15.21 -11.23 -21.47
N LEU A 96 14.26 -11.97 -22.02
CA LEU A 96 12.95 -12.21 -21.37
C LEU A 96 13.13 -12.90 -20.00
N SER A 97 14.10 -13.80 -19.86
CA SER A 97 14.42 -14.42 -18.56
C SER A 97 14.83 -13.39 -17.49
N SER A 98 15.53 -12.33 -17.88
CA SER A 98 15.91 -11.24 -16.98
C SER A 98 14.71 -10.38 -16.57
N VAL A 99 13.76 -10.15 -17.48
CA VAL A 99 12.50 -9.45 -17.20
C VAL A 99 11.66 -10.23 -16.18
N PHE A 100 11.51 -11.55 -16.38
CA PHE A 100 10.82 -12.42 -15.42
C PHE A 100 11.52 -12.41 -14.05
N LEU A 101 12.84 -12.61 -14.04
CA LEU A 101 13.62 -12.65 -12.80
C LEU A 101 13.50 -11.32 -12.03
N PHE A 102 13.50 -10.19 -12.73
CA PHE A 102 13.31 -8.87 -12.13
C PHE A 102 11.97 -8.73 -11.44
N ALA A 103 10.88 -9.11 -12.12
CA ALA A 103 9.54 -9.07 -11.54
C ALA A 103 9.38 -10.00 -10.33
N ILE A 104 9.96 -11.20 -10.39
CA ILE A 104 9.99 -12.14 -9.26
C ILE A 104 10.72 -11.52 -8.08
N LEU A 105 11.96 -11.05 -8.28
CA LEU A 105 12.79 -10.53 -7.20
C LEU A 105 12.23 -9.24 -6.60
N PHE A 106 11.66 -8.35 -7.42
CA PHE A 106 10.96 -7.17 -6.93
C PHE A 106 9.80 -7.57 -6.00
N THR A 107 8.98 -8.53 -6.44
CA THR A 107 7.83 -9.02 -5.65
C THR A 107 8.28 -9.69 -4.35
N VAL A 108 9.35 -10.49 -4.40
CA VAL A 108 9.95 -11.11 -3.21
C VAL A 108 10.46 -10.06 -2.24
N ILE A 109 11.11 -9.00 -2.73
CA ILE A 109 11.60 -7.89 -1.89
C ILE A 109 10.42 -7.16 -1.22
N GLU A 110 9.31 -6.92 -1.91
CA GLU A 110 8.10 -6.35 -1.28
C GLU A 110 7.53 -7.25 -0.18
N ILE A 111 7.44 -8.57 -0.43
CA ILE A 111 6.97 -9.54 0.56
C ILE A 111 7.92 -9.59 1.76
N ALA A 112 9.22 -9.56 1.52
CA ALA A 112 10.23 -9.54 2.56
C ALA A 112 10.09 -8.28 3.42
N ARG A 113 9.98 -7.09 2.81
CA ARG A 113 9.73 -5.82 3.50
C ARG A 113 8.47 -5.87 4.35
N MET A 114 7.41 -6.52 3.87
CA MET A 114 6.14 -6.68 4.61
C MET A 114 6.28 -7.54 5.87
N LYS A 115 7.28 -8.42 5.97
CA LYS A 115 7.44 -9.37 7.09
C LYS A 115 8.67 -9.11 7.95
N TRP A 116 9.67 -8.41 7.43
CA TRP A 116 10.97 -8.24 8.07
C TRP A 116 11.64 -6.91 7.68
N PRO A 117 12.41 -6.27 8.59
CA PRO A 117 12.64 -6.60 10.00
C PRO A 117 11.49 -6.14 10.92
N PHE A 118 11.54 -6.52 12.20
CA PHE A 118 10.61 -6.06 13.26
C PHE A 118 9.12 -6.36 13.02
N GLY A 119 8.82 -7.50 12.39
CA GLY A 119 7.44 -7.84 11.97
C GLY A 119 7.05 -7.25 10.61
N GLY A 120 7.89 -6.38 10.05
CA GLY A 120 7.79 -5.85 8.70
C GLY A 120 6.93 -4.60 8.57
N PHE A 121 7.01 -3.98 7.39
CA PHE A 121 6.31 -2.76 7.04
C PHE A 121 5.90 -2.78 5.56
N GLY A 122 4.64 -3.18 5.33
CA GLY A 122 4.09 -3.46 3.99
C GLY A 122 3.63 -2.24 3.18
N TRP A 123 3.98 -1.01 3.56
CA TRP A 123 3.60 0.18 2.81
C TRP A 123 4.36 0.32 1.49
N GLY A 124 3.72 0.93 0.50
CA GLY A 124 4.31 1.18 -0.82
C GLY A 124 4.39 -0.05 -1.70
N ARG A 125 3.52 -1.05 -1.50
CA ARG A 125 3.45 -2.21 -2.41
C ARG A 125 2.75 -1.81 -3.69
N VAL A 126 3.42 -2.01 -4.82
CA VAL A 126 2.95 -1.63 -6.16
C VAL A 126 1.58 -2.22 -6.46
N GLY A 127 1.30 -3.43 -5.98
CA GLY A 127 0.00 -4.08 -6.12
C GLY A 127 -1.16 -3.16 -5.78
N HIS A 128 -1.12 -2.44 -4.64
CA HIS A 128 -2.22 -1.58 -4.18
C HIS A 128 -2.56 -0.40 -5.10
N THR A 129 -1.70 -0.07 -6.06
CA THR A 129 -1.94 1.04 -6.99
C THR A 129 -2.92 0.68 -8.11
N GLN A 130 -3.31 -0.59 -8.23
CA GLN A 130 -4.12 -1.10 -9.35
C GLN A 130 -5.48 -1.63 -8.92
N VAL A 131 -5.98 -1.24 -7.74
CA VAL A 131 -7.24 -1.78 -7.17
C VAL A 131 -8.41 -1.58 -8.12
N GLU A 132 -8.50 -0.44 -8.80
CA GLU A 132 -9.57 -0.13 -9.73
C GLU A 132 -9.44 -0.90 -11.06
N TYR A 133 -8.22 -0.93 -11.62
CA TYR A 133 -7.99 -1.38 -13.00
C TYR A 133 -7.79 -2.89 -13.14
N LEU A 134 -7.32 -3.55 -12.08
CA LEU A 134 -7.05 -4.99 -12.06
C LEU A 134 -7.87 -5.71 -10.97
N SER A 135 -8.99 -5.11 -10.55
CA SER A 135 -9.88 -5.58 -9.47
C SER A 135 -10.22 -7.08 -9.54
N GLY A 136 -10.59 -7.57 -10.72
CA GLY A 136 -10.95 -8.98 -10.96
C GLY A 136 -9.80 -9.97 -10.77
N LEU A 137 -8.54 -9.51 -10.87
CA LEU A 137 -7.37 -10.37 -10.68
C LEU A 137 -6.98 -10.52 -9.20
N TYR A 138 -7.40 -9.62 -8.31
CA TYR A 138 -7.00 -9.67 -6.89
C TYR A 138 -7.45 -10.94 -6.19
N SER A 139 -8.63 -11.46 -6.51
CA SER A 139 -9.16 -12.70 -5.92
C SER A 139 -8.35 -13.95 -6.31
N ILE A 140 -7.61 -13.89 -7.42
CA ILE A 140 -6.85 -15.02 -7.96
C ILE A 140 -5.40 -14.96 -7.53
N VAL A 141 -4.74 -13.82 -7.78
CA VAL A 141 -3.29 -13.69 -7.63
C VAL A 141 -2.87 -12.87 -6.41
N GLY A 142 -3.83 -12.21 -5.75
CA GLY A 142 -3.59 -11.32 -4.62
C GLY A 142 -2.72 -10.11 -4.95
N VAL A 143 -2.51 -9.25 -3.96
CA VAL A 143 -1.69 -8.02 -4.10
C VAL A 143 -0.28 -8.32 -4.62
N ALA A 144 0.33 -9.44 -4.20
CA ALA A 144 1.67 -9.83 -4.65
C ALA A 144 1.71 -10.20 -6.13
N GLY A 145 0.70 -10.92 -6.63
CA GLY A 145 0.60 -11.23 -8.05
C GLY A 145 0.36 -9.99 -8.90
N ILE A 146 -0.41 -9.01 -8.40
CA ILE A 146 -0.58 -7.72 -9.07
C ILE A 146 0.75 -6.95 -9.13
N THR A 147 1.54 -6.90 -8.05
CA THR A 147 2.92 -6.36 -8.09
C THR A 147 3.72 -7.03 -9.21
N PHE A 148 3.72 -8.36 -9.26
CA PHE A 148 4.45 -9.10 -10.29
C PHE A 148 4.01 -8.69 -11.69
N VAL A 149 2.71 -8.62 -11.97
CA VAL A 149 2.17 -8.22 -13.27
C VAL A 149 2.63 -6.81 -13.65
N VAL A 150 2.48 -5.84 -12.76
CA VAL A 150 2.87 -4.44 -13.02
C VAL A 150 4.37 -4.37 -13.35
N VAL A 151 5.22 -4.93 -12.48
CA VAL A 151 6.68 -4.85 -12.64
C VAL A 151 7.16 -5.63 -13.87
N PHE A 152 6.54 -6.77 -14.17
CA PHE A 152 6.82 -7.54 -15.38
C PHE A 152 6.53 -6.71 -16.62
N LEU A 153 5.35 -6.09 -16.71
CA LEU A 153 4.97 -5.24 -17.84
C LEU A 153 5.89 -4.01 -17.96
N SER A 154 6.29 -3.41 -16.84
CA SER A 154 7.25 -2.30 -16.80
C SER A 154 8.61 -2.68 -17.40
N ALA A 155 9.19 -3.79 -16.94
CA ALA A 155 10.49 -4.28 -17.42
C ALA A 155 10.41 -4.79 -18.87
N LEU A 156 9.28 -5.38 -19.26
CA LEU A 156 9.00 -5.81 -20.63
C LEU A 156 8.94 -4.61 -21.59
N PHE A 157 8.19 -3.57 -21.23
CA PHE A 157 8.11 -2.33 -22.00
C PHE A 157 9.47 -1.65 -22.15
N SER A 158 10.31 -1.68 -21.11
CA SER A 158 11.67 -1.16 -21.18
C SER A 158 12.61 -1.95 -22.11
N SER A 159 12.36 -3.24 -22.32
CA SER A 159 13.30 -4.16 -22.98
C SER A 159 13.01 -4.36 -24.47
N PHE A 160 11.75 -4.20 -24.89
CA PHE A 160 11.30 -4.61 -26.21
C PHE A 160 10.57 -3.48 -26.97
N ARG A 161 10.57 -3.57 -28.31
CA ARG A 161 9.91 -2.60 -29.20
C ARG A 161 8.38 -2.71 -29.13
N ILE A 162 7.71 -1.71 -29.69
CA ILE A 162 6.25 -1.46 -29.74
C ILE A 162 5.35 -2.67 -30.03
N ARG A 163 5.86 -3.76 -30.64
CA ARG A 163 5.07 -4.97 -30.91
C ARG A 163 4.63 -5.72 -29.64
N ILE A 164 5.38 -5.61 -28.55
CA ILE A 164 5.02 -6.25 -27.26
C ILE A 164 4.04 -5.39 -26.45
N VAL A 165 3.85 -4.11 -26.82
CA VAL A 165 2.80 -3.23 -26.24
C VAL A 165 1.41 -3.83 -26.43
N ALA A 166 1.20 -4.65 -27.47
CA ALA A 166 -0.04 -5.38 -27.69
C ALA A 166 -0.43 -6.35 -26.55
N VAL A 167 0.51 -6.73 -25.68
CA VAL A 167 0.27 -7.61 -24.52
C VAL A 167 -0.15 -6.81 -23.27
N LEU A 168 0.14 -5.51 -23.22
CA LEU A 168 -0.21 -4.65 -22.08
C LEU A 168 -1.72 -4.63 -21.72
N PRO A 169 -2.68 -4.62 -22.67
CA PRO A 169 -4.10 -4.63 -22.31
C PRO A 169 -4.58 -5.99 -21.78
N ILE A 170 -3.82 -7.09 -21.91
CA ILE A 170 -4.32 -8.43 -21.58
C ILE A 170 -4.74 -8.56 -20.11
N PRO A 171 -3.95 -8.17 -19.10
CA PRO A 171 -4.39 -8.27 -17.71
C PRO A 171 -5.61 -7.42 -17.39
N PHE A 172 -5.73 -6.24 -18.02
CA PHE A 172 -6.91 -5.38 -17.87
C PHE A 172 -8.15 -6.04 -18.47
N LEU A 173 -8.04 -6.59 -19.69
CA LEU A 173 -9.14 -7.32 -20.33
C LEU A 173 -9.53 -8.54 -19.50
N LEU A 174 -8.57 -9.34 -19.02
CA LEU A 174 -8.85 -10.48 -18.15
C LEU A 174 -9.58 -10.05 -16.87
N SER A 175 -9.17 -8.94 -16.25
CA SER A 175 -9.82 -8.39 -15.07
C SER A 175 -11.29 -8.03 -15.31
N LEU A 176 -11.66 -7.58 -16.53
CA LEU A 176 -13.04 -7.22 -16.87
C LEU A 176 -13.96 -8.45 -17.03
N PHE A 177 -13.42 -9.61 -17.39
CA PHE A 177 -14.20 -10.82 -17.65
C PHE A 177 -14.24 -11.80 -16.46
N LEU A 178 -13.54 -11.49 -15.37
CA LEU A 178 -13.58 -12.33 -14.17
C LEU A 178 -14.82 -12.00 -13.33
N PRO A 179 -15.67 -13.00 -13.02
CA PRO A 179 -16.89 -12.76 -12.28
C PRO A 179 -16.58 -12.29 -10.85
N LEU A 180 -17.17 -11.16 -10.47
CA LEU A 180 -17.26 -10.77 -9.06
C LEU A 180 -18.22 -11.74 -8.36
N THR A 181 -17.93 -12.10 -7.11
CA THR A 181 -18.78 -12.98 -6.30
C THR A 181 -20.20 -12.42 -6.22
N PRO A 182 -21.24 -13.18 -6.57
CA PRO A 182 -22.62 -12.70 -6.53
C PRO A 182 -23.05 -12.42 -5.09
N SER A 183 -23.80 -11.33 -4.88
CA SER A 183 -24.39 -11.01 -3.58
C SER A 183 -25.54 -11.98 -3.28
N THR A 184 -25.58 -12.52 -2.06
CA THR A 184 -26.62 -13.44 -1.58
C THR A 184 -27.74 -12.76 -0.78
N GLY A 185 -27.67 -11.44 -0.61
CA GLY A 185 -28.64 -10.66 0.17
C GLY A 185 -28.15 -9.23 0.44
N LEU A 186 -29.02 -8.40 1.00
CA LEU A 186 -28.68 -7.06 1.47
C LEU A 186 -28.97 -6.98 2.97
N ILE A 187 -28.06 -6.32 3.70
CA ILE A 187 -28.25 -5.95 5.10
C ILE A 187 -27.93 -4.45 5.25
N ASN A 188 -28.63 -3.78 6.17
CA ASN A 188 -28.40 -2.38 6.50
C ASN A 188 -27.28 -2.29 7.55
N VAL A 189 -26.10 -1.83 7.12
CA VAL A 189 -24.94 -1.65 8.01
C VAL A 189 -24.74 -0.17 8.32
N VAL A 190 -24.58 0.16 9.60
CA VAL A 190 -24.28 1.51 10.08
C VAL A 190 -22.89 1.51 10.73
N ALA A 191 -21.94 2.23 10.11
CA ALA A 191 -20.63 2.50 10.70
C ALA A 191 -20.68 3.84 11.45
N VAL A 192 -20.42 3.81 12.76
CA VAL A 192 -20.56 4.99 13.64
C VAL A 192 -19.19 5.58 13.95
N GLN A 193 -19.02 6.89 13.75
CA GLN A 193 -17.79 7.60 14.08
C GLN A 193 -18.08 8.76 15.03
N GLY A 194 -17.90 8.53 16.34
CA GLY A 194 -18.16 9.52 17.39
C GLY A 194 -17.06 10.58 17.53
N GLY A 195 -15.87 10.28 17.01
CA GLY A 195 -14.69 11.13 17.10
C GLY A 195 -14.05 11.13 18.49
N VAL A 196 -13.13 12.07 18.71
CA VAL A 196 -12.40 12.26 19.97
C VAL A 196 -12.37 13.74 20.34
N ASP A 197 -12.23 14.05 21.64
CA ASP A 197 -12.16 15.44 22.13
C ASP A 197 -10.93 16.17 21.60
N GLU A 198 -9.74 15.56 21.72
CA GLU A 198 -8.50 16.10 21.17
C GLU A 198 -7.57 14.97 20.72
N LEU A 199 -6.70 15.24 19.76
CA LEU A 199 -5.68 14.30 19.31
C LEU A 199 -4.53 14.22 20.34
N GLY A 200 -4.02 13.03 20.66
CA GLY A 200 -2.86 12.89 21.56
C GLY A 200 -2.75 11.55 22.28
N PHE A 201 -1.63 11.35 22.99
CA PHE A 201 -1.29 10.10 23.69
C PHE A 201 -1.98 9.90 25.06
N ASP A 202 -2.73 10.89 25.56
CA ASP A 202 -3.54 10.79 26.78
C ASP A 202 -4.92 10.13 26.51
N TYR A 203 -4.94 8.99 25.80
CA TYR A 203 -6.18 8.29 25.41
C TYR A 203 -6.94 7.74 26.64
N ASN A 204 -6.23 7.13 27.59
CA ASN A 204 -6.81 6.53 28.79
C ASN A 204 -7.63 7.50 29.66
N LYS A 205 -7.30 8.80 29.68
CA LYS A 205 -8.04 9.81 30.48
C LYS A 205 -9.42 10.15 29.90
N ARG A 206 -9.68 9.76 28.64
CA ARG A 206 -10.83 10.20 27.83
C ARG A 206 -11.64 9.04 27.27
N ALA A 207 -11.24 7.80 27.53
CA ALA A 207 -11.88 6.60 27.02
C ALA A 207 -13.41 6.58 27.24
N LEU A 208 -13.86 7.02 28.42
CA LEU A 208 -15.29 7.15 28.74
C LEU A 208 -16.01 8.22 27.90
N SER A 209 -15.34 9.34 27.60
CA SER A 209 -15.87 10.40 26.73
C SER A 209 -16.02 9.88 25.30
N VAL A 210 -15.01 9.18 24.79
CA VAL A 210 -15.04 8.56 23.45
C VAL A 210 -16.20 7.56 23.35
N LEU A 211 -16.39 6.72 24.37
CA LEU A 211 -17.51 5.79 24.46
C LEU A 211 -18.86 6.53 24.40
N LYS A 212 -19.05 7.57 25.22
CA LYS A 212 -20.28 8.38 25.23
C LYS A 212 -20.56 9.01 23.87
N ARG A 213 -19.55 9.51 23.15
CA ARG A 213 -19.72 10.10 21.82
C ARG A 213 -20.15 9.08 20.77
N HIS A 214 -19.64 7.85 20.84
CA HIS A 214 -20.09 6.78 19.95
C HIS A 214 -21.53 6.35 20.27
N ALA A 215 -21.89 6.29 21.55
CA ALA A 215 -23.26 6.05 21.99
C ALA A 215 -24.23 7.13 21.49
N ASP A 216 -23.89 8.41 21.69
CA ASP A 216 -24.68 9.55 21.22
C ASP A 216 -24.80 9.63 19.70
N ALA A 217 -23.77 9.20 18.96
CA ALA A 217 -23.83 9.13 17.51
C ALA A 217 -24.74 7.99 17.06
N THR A 218 -24.69 6.85 17.75
CA THR A 218 -25.51 5.66 17.46
C THR A 218 -27.00 5.95 17.63
N SER A 219 -27.38 6.61 18.73
CA SER A 219 -28.79 6.94 19.02
C SER A 219 -29.45 7.84 17.97
N LYS A 220 -28.66 8.52 17.13
CA LYS A 220 -29.15 9.37 16.03
C LYS A 220 -29.41 8.63 14.72
N VAL A 221 -28.88 7.41 14.55
CA VAL A 221 -28.84 6.71 13.25
C VAL A 221 -29.33 5.25 13.29
N ALA A 222 -29.55 4.68 14.47
CA ALA A 222 -29.72 3.23 14.66
C ALA A 222 -31.14 2.67 14.46
N THR A 223 -32.10 3.43 13.93
CA THR A 223 -33.52 2.99 13.98
C THR A 223 -33.88 1.80 13.07
N ASP A 224 -33.07 1.47 12.04
CA ASP A 224 -33.35 0.39 11.07
C ASP A 224 -32.07 -0.38 10.59
N ALA A 225 -31.06 -0.53 11.47
CA ALA A 225 -29.80 -1.19 11.14
C ALA A 225 -29.81 -2.68 11.52
N ASP A 226 -29.34 -3.55 10.62
CA ASP A 226 -29.09 -4.98 10.90
C ASP A 226 -27.73 -5.19 11.60
N LEU A 227 -26.78 -4.26 11.39
CA LEU A 227 -25.45 -4.29 11.98
C LEU A 227 -24.96 -2.88 12.26
N ILE A 228 -24.54 -2.62 13.51
CA ILE A 228 -23.88 -1.38 13.92
C ILE A 228 -22.41 -1.70 14.22
N VAL A 229 -21.51 -0.93 13.62
CA VAL A 229 -20.05 -1.12 13.79
C VAL A 229 -19.45 0.14 14.39
N TRP A 230 -18.79 -0.02 15.53
CA TRP A 230 -17.94 1.00 16.14
C TRP A 230 -16.47 0.74 15.80
N PRO A 231 -15.65 1.79 15.58
CA PRO A 231 -14.25 1.65 15.23
C PRO A 231 -13.40 1.12 16.40
N GLU A 232 -12.15 0.79 16.09
CA GLU A 232 -11.14 0.45 17.10
C GLU A 232 -11.08 1.54 18.19
N ASN A 233 -10.97 1.12 19.45
CA ASN A 233 -10.93 1.97 20.63
C ASN A 233 -12.16 2.88 20.83
N ALA A 234 -13.33 2.53 20.28
CA ALA A 234 -14.56 3.27 20.56
C ALA A 234 -15.02 3.17 22.02
N SER A 235 -14.74 2.05 22.70
CA SER A 235 -15.02 1.88 24.13
C SER A 235 -13.82 2.23 25.01
N ASP A 236 -12.62 1.73 24.64
CA ASP A 236 -11.31 1.95 25.30
C ASP A 236 -11.32 1.79 26.85
N ILE A 237 -12.39 1.20 27.39
CA ILE A 237 -12.65 0.85 28.79
C ILE A 237 -13.22 -0.56 28.79
N ASP A 238 -12.73 -1.42 29.68
CA ASP A 238 -13.26 -2.76 29.86
C ASP A 238 -14.66 -2.70 30.52
N PRO A 239 -15.76 -3.00 29.80
CA PRO A 239 -17.11 -2.89 30.34
C PRO A 239 -17.39 -3.97 31.40
N LEU A 240 -16.64 -5.07 31.42
CA LEU A 240 -16.79 -6.11 32.44
C LEU A 240 -16.23 -5.68 33.80
N LYS A 241 -15.37 -4.66 33.82
CA LYS A 241 -14.77 -4.11 35.04
C LYS A 241 -15.32 -2.74 35.40
N THR A 242 -16.01 -2.07 34.49
CA THR A 242 -16.48 -0.69 34.66
C THR A 242 -17.99 -0.61 34.45
N PRO A 243 -18.79 -0.60 35.54
CA PRO A 243 -20.24 -0.60 35.45
C PRO A 243 -20.82 0.54 34.60
N GLU A 244 -20.25 1.75 34.67
CA GLU A 244 -20.69 2.89 33.86
C GLU A 244 -20.52 2.65 32.36
N ALA A 245 -19.41 2.00 31.95
CA ALA A 245 -19.19 1.67 30.55
C ALA A 245 -20.17 0.58 30.05
N ALA A 246 -20.47 -0.40 30.89
CA ALA A 246 -21.49 -1.41 30.60
C ALA A 246 -22.87 -0.76 30.44
N GLU A 247 -23.27 0.11 31.36
CA GLU A 247 -24.56 0.81 31.32
C GLU A 247 -24.73 1.63 30.04
N ILE A 248 -23.69 2.36 29.60
CA ILE A 248 -23.72 3.12 28.34
C ILE A 248 -23.94 2.20 27.15
N ILE A 249 -23.26 1.05 27.10
CA ILE A 249 -23.39 0.10 25.98
C ILE A 249 -24.79 -0.52 25.97
N GLU A 250 -25.26 -1.00 27.13
CA GLU A 250 -26.57 -1.64 27.29
C GLU A 250 -27.75 -0.71 26.99
N THR A 251 -27.59 0.59 27.25
CA THR A 251 -28.64 1.59 26.96
C THR A 251 -28.64 2.07 25.51
N THR A 252 -27.58 1.80 24.75
CA THR A 252 -27.43 2.28 23.37
C THR A 252 -27.93 1.29 22.32
N ILE A 253 -27.80 -0.01 22.59
CA ILE A 253 -28.08 -1.12 21.66
C ILE A 253 -29.21 -1.97 22.24
#